data_AF-A0A8J5MWD2-F1
#
_entry.id   AF-A0A8J5MWD2-F1
#
_cell.length_a   1.000
_cell.length_b   1.000
_cell.length_c   1.000
_cell.angle_alpha   90.00
_cell.angle_beta   90.00
_cell.angle_gamma   90.00
#
_symmetry.space_group_name_H-M   'P 1'
#
loop_
_entity.id
_entity.type
_entity.pdbx_description
1 polymer ?
#
loop_
_entity_poly.entity_id
_entity_poly.type
_entity_poly.pdbx_seq_one_letter_code
_entity_poly.pdbx_strand_id
1 'polypeptide(L)'
;MPIQAPQWTEFLSCPICCHEFDSGQRGPISLGCGHTVCRACLAKLQRNQCPYDQTVMRLELDQLPVNGALLSLVGAGTSVEEGELPPPPPVPATHSRNYLMAVKCIKDLALFLKPFSGRCQTTH
;
A
#
# COMPACT_ATOMS: atom_id res chain seq x y z
N MET A 1 -25.94 6.47 11.37
CA MET A 1 -25.18 7.66 10.91
C MET A 1 -24.48 7.29 9.61
N PRO A 2 -24.39 8.16 8.59
CA PRO A 2 -23.64 7.84 7.38
C PRO A 2 -22.15 7.71 7.75
N ILE A 3 -21.57 6.55 7.47
CA ILE A 3 -20.15 6.27 7.67
C ILE A 3 -19.39 7.22 6.74
N GLN A 4 -18.72 8.21 7.30
CA GLN A 4 -17.85 9.11 6.55
C GLN A 4 -16.77 8.27 5.86
N ALA A 5 -16.53 8.52 4.58
CA ALA A 5 -15.38 7.95 3.92
C ALA A 5 -14.11 8.38 4.69
N PRO A 6 -13.13 7.48 4.86
CA PRO A 6 -11.88 7.83 5.54
C PRO A 6 -11.29 9.08 4.89
N GLN A 7 -10.82 10.02 5.72
CA GLN A 7 -10.21 11.24 5.20
C GLN A 7 -8.98 10.85 4.39
N TRP A 8 -8.74 11.51 3.25
CA TRP A 8 -7.58 11.24 2.39
C TRP A 8 -6.25 11.33 3.17
N THR A 9 -6.22 12.05 4.29
CA THR A 9 -5.09 12.18 5.21
C THR A 9 -4.68 10.88 5.91
N GLU A 10 -5.52 9.85 5.97
CA GLU A 10 -5.26 8.57 6.66
C GLU A 10 -4.78 7.44 5.74
N PHE A 11 -4.31 7.77 4.54
CA PHE A 11 -3.86 6.82 3.51
C PHE A 11 -2.60 6.01 3.87
N LEU A 12 -1.95 6.31 5.00
CA LEU A 12 -0.76 5.59 5.51
C LEU A 12 -1.09 4.55 6.58
N SER A 13 -2.36 4.40 6.95
CA SER A 13 -2.83 3.45 7.95
C SER A 13 -3.80 2.44 7.35
N CYS A 14 -3.76 1.22 7.87
CA CYS A 14 -4.72 0.20 7.49
C CYS A 14 -6.11 0.55 8.06
N PRO A 15 -7.16 0.65 7.22
CA PRO A 15 -8.50 1.02 7.68
C PRO A 15 -9.23 -0.09 8.46
N ILE A 16 -8.62 -1.27 8.63
CA ILE A 16 -9.19 -2.40 9.41
C ILE A 16 -8.59 -2.46 10.81
N CYS A 17 -7.26 -2.37 10.93
CA CYS A 17 -6.59 -2.45 12.23
C CYS A 17 -6.15 -1.08 12.78
N CYS A 18 -6.31 -0.01 12.02
CA CYS A 18 -5.94 1.37 12.37
C CYS A 18 -4.44 1.56 12.71
N HIS A 19 -3.58 0.62 12.30
CA HIS A 19 -2.13 0.74 12.44
C HIS A 19 -1.51 1.30 11.16
N GLU A 20 -0.45 2.09 11.30
CA GLU A 20 0.40 2.49 10.19
C GLU A 20 0.98 1.28 9.45
N PHE A 21 1.18 1.44 8.15
CA PHE A 21 1.78 0.41 7.32
C PHE A 21 3.27 0.24 7.62
N ASP A 22 3.78 -0.99 7.49
CA ASP A 22 5.20 -1.31 7.66
C ASP A 22 5.68 -2.29 6.58
N SER A 23 6.99 -2.50 6.46
CA SER A 23 7.57 -3.45 5.50
C SER A 23 7.35 -4.93 5.87
N GLY A 24 6.75 -5.20 7.04
CA GLY A 24 6.50 -6.54 7.55
C GLY A 24 5.06 -7.01 7.33
N GLN A 25 4.45 -7.53 8.39
CA GLN A 25 3.09 -8.09 8.34
C GLN A 25 2.01 -7.03 8.08
N ARG A 26 2.31 -5.75 8.32
CA ARG A 26 1.42 -4.64 7.95
C ARG A 26 1.78 -4.02 6.60
N GLY A 27 2.42 -4.78 5.70
CA GLY A 27 2.63 -4.38 4.30
C GLY A 27 1.33 -3.94 3.63
N PRO A 28 1.26 -2.73 3.02
CA PRO A 28 0.07 -2.24 2.35
C PRO A 28 -0.15 -2.98 1.04
N ILE A 29 -1.37 -3.47 0.81
CA ILE A 29 -1.76 -4.14 -0.43
C ILE A 29 -2.91 -3.37 -1.06
N SER A 30 -2.70 -2.86 -2.27
CA SER A 30 -3.73 -2.15 -3.04
C SER A 30 -4.53 -3.14 -3.88
N LEU A 31 -5.84 -3.19 -3.64
CA LEU A 31 -6.77 -4.06 -4.35
C LEU A 31 -7.23 -3.43 -5.67
N GLY A 32 -7.74 -4.24 -6.60
CA GLY A 32 -8.21 -3.75 -7.91
C GLY A 32 -9.37 -2.77 -7.86
N CYS A 33 -10.07 -2.69 -6.73
CA CYS A 33 -11.13 -1.71 -6.45
C CYS A 33 -10.60 -0.37 -5.89
N GLY A 34 -9.29 -0.23 -5.69
CA GLY A 34 -8.64 0.99 -5.19
C GLY A 34 -8.46 1.06 -3.67
N HIS A 35 -9.11 0.17 -2.91
CA HIS A 35 -8.90 0.06 -1.46
C HIS A 35 -7.52 -0.50 -1.14
N THR A 36 -6.88 0.01 -0.08
CA THR A 36 -5.60 -0.50 0.41
C THR A 36 -5.77 -1.05 1.82
N VAL A 37 -5.34 -2.29 2.04
CA VAL A 37 -5.47 -3.02 3.31
C VAL A 37 -4.15 -3.72 3.61
N CYS A 38 -3.78 -3.86 4.88
CA CYS A 38 -2.51 -4.53 5.22
C CYS A 38 -2.60 -6.06 5.04
N ARG A 39 -1.46 -6.70 4.75
CA ARG A 39 -1.37 -8.16 4.53
C ARG A 39 -1.95 -8.98 5.68
N ALA A 40 -1.64 -8.63 6.92
CA ALA A 40 -2.15 -9.34 8.11
C ALA A 40 -3.69 -9.28 8.24
N CYS A 41 -4.32 -8.19 7.79
CA CYS A 41 -5.78 -8.08 7.81
C CYS A 41 -6.41 -8.86 6.65
N LEU A 42 -5.83 -8.80 5.45
CA LEU A 42 -6.29 -9.59 4.30
C LEU A 42 -6.20 -11.10 4.58
N ALA A 43 -5.14 -11.57 5.24
CA ALA A 43 -4.96 -12.98 5.62
C ALA A 43 -6.05 -13.53 6.56
N LYS A 44 -6.78 -12.64 7.25
CA LYS A 44 -7.87 -13.02 8.17
C LYS A 44 -9.24 -13.01 7.50
N LEU A 45 -9.34 -12.55 6.25
CA LEU A 45 -10.60 -12.54 5.52
C LEU A 45 -10.99 -13.97 5.15
N GLN A 46 -12.26 -14.29 5.38
CA GLN A 46 -12.84 -15.60 5.06
C GLN A 46 -13.17 -15.76 3.57
N ARG A 47 -13.20 -14.66 2.82
CA ARG A 47 -13.54 -14.62 1.40
C ARG A 47 -12.51 -13.78 0.65
N ASN A 48 -12.18 -14.20 -0.57
CA ASN A 48 -11.27 -13.48 -1.45
C ASN A 48 -11.99 -12.27 -2.10
N GLN A 49 -12.49 -11.36 -1.26
CA GLN A 49 -13.24 -10.16 -1.63
C GLN A 49 -12.77 -8.95 -0.82
N CYS A 50 -12.86 -7.76 -1.41
CA CYS A 50 -12.65 -6.50 -0.70
C CYS A 50 -13.65 -6.38 0.48
N PRO A 51 -13.19 -6.05 1.69
CA PRO A 51 -14.08 -5.93 2.86
C PRO A 51 -14.99 -4.70 2.82
N TYR A 52 -14.76 -3.76 1.90
CA TYR A 52 -15.52 -2.51 1.79
C TYR A 52 -16.62 -2.58 0.73
N ASP A 53 -16.28 -3.04 -0.47
CA ASP A 53 -17.17 -3.01 -1.65
C ASP A 53 -17.47 -4.41 -2.22
N GLN A 54 -16.94 -5.46 -1.59
CA GLN A 54 -17.14 -6.87 -1.96
C GLN A 54 -16.61 -7.23 -3.36
N THR A 55 -15.80 -6.37 -3.98
CA THR A 55 -15.12 -6.69 -5.25
C THR A 55 -14.26 -7.94 -5.08
N VAL A 56 -14.48 -8.93 -5.95
CA VAL A 56 -13.72 -10.18 -5.95
C VAL A 56 -12.26 -9.92 -6.29
N MET A 57 -11.37 -10.40 -5.44
CA MET A 57 -9.93 -10.38 -5.70
C MET A 57 -9.60 -11.54 -6.64
N ARG A 58 -8.98 -11.24 -7.78
CA ARG A 58 -8.65 -12.24 -8.82
C ARG A 58 -7.36 -13.01 -8.54
N LEU A 59 -6.53 -12.49 -7.65
CA LEU A 59 -5.24 -13.06 -7.27
C LEU A 59 -5.31 -13.52 -5.81
N GLU A 60 -4.57 -14.58 -5.49
CA GLU A 60 -4.36 -15.01 -4.11
C GLU A 60 -3.48 -14.01 -3.35
N LEU A 61 -3.59 -13.98 -2.02
CA LEU A 61 -2.89 -13.01 -1.17
C LEU A 61 -1.38 -12.95 -1.43
N ASP A 62 -0.73 -14.11 -1.63
CA ASP A 62 0.72 -14.19 -1.85
C ASP A 62 1.16 -13.71 -3.23
N GLN A 63 0.23 -13.52 -4.16
CA GLN A 63 0.47 -12.97 -5.50
C GLN A 63 0.21 -11.46 -5.58
N LEU A 64 -0.34 -10.86 -4.52
CA LEU A 64 -0.64 -9.44 -4.49
C LEU A 64 0.63 -8.65 -4.12
N PRO A 65 1.04 -7.66 -4.95
CA PRO A 65 2.23 -6.88 -4.66
C PRO A 65 1.99 -5.91 -3.50
N VAL A 66 3.02 -5.74 -2.68
CA VAL A 66 3.05 -4.69 -1.64
C VAL A 66 3.20 -3.33 -2.31
N ASN A 67 2.42 -2.35 -1.87
CA ASN A 67 2.48 -0.98 -2.36
C ASN A 67 3.70 -0.25 -1.77
N GLY A 68 4.83 -0.40 -2.47
CA GLY A 68 6.08 0.26 -2.09
C GLY A 68 6.03 1.78 -2.13
N ALA A 69 5.08 2.39 -2.86
CA ALA A 69 4.93 3.84 -2.92
C ALA A 69 4.41 4.41 -1.59
N LEU A 70 3.47 3.73 -0.94
CA LEU A 70 2.99 4.09 0.40
C LEU A 70 4.07 3.86 1.46
N LEU A 71 4.82 2.76 1.37
CA LEU A 71 5.92 2.48 2.31
C LEU A 71 7.00 3.57 2.30
N SER A 72 7.28 4.18 1.13
CA SER A 72 8.23 5.30 1.03
C SER A 72 7.80 6.56 1.81
N LEU A 73 6.56 6.61 2.31
CA LEU A 73 6.00 7.76 3.03
C LEU A 73 5.94 7.56 4.56
N VAL A 74 5.91 6.32 5.06
CA VAL A 74 5.78 6.00 6.50
C VAL A 74 7.12 6.10 7.27
N GLY A 75 8.07 6.88 6.77
CA GLY A 75 9.34 7.14 7.48
C GLY A 75 10.33 5.97 7.54
N ALA A 76 10.06 4.86 6.86
CA ALA A 76 11.07 3.82 6.61
C ALA A 76 12.11 4.37 5.62
N GLY A 77 13.11 5.08 6.14
CA GLY A 77 14.32 5.53 5.45
C GLY A 77 15.24 4.37 5.03
N THR A 78 14.68 3.24 4.63
CA THR A 78 15.43 2.15 4.04
C THR A 78 15.23 2.24 2.53
N SER A 79 16.32 2.46 1.82
CA SER A 79 16.53 1.94 0.48
C SER A 79 15.90 0.54 0.40
N VAL A 80 14.67 0.46 -0.09
CA VAL A 80 14.09 -0.83 -0.47
C VAL A 80 14.87 -1.18 -1.72
N GLU A 81 16.00 -1.85 -1.52
CA GLU A 81 16.78 -2.46 -2.59
C GLU A 81 15.78 -3.20 -3.48
N GLU A 82 15.82 -2.96 -4.79
CA GLU A 82 14.87 -3.50 -5.77
C GLU A 82 14.77 -5.05 -5.73
N GLY A 83 15.66 -5.73 -4.99
CA GLY A 83 15.68 -7.17 -4.75
C GLY A 83 14.78 -7.73 -3.63
N GLU A 84 14.17 -6.90 -2.78
CA GLU A 84 13.23 -7.36 -1.73
C GLU A 84 11.75 -7.16 -2.06
N LEU A 85 11.44 -6.60 -3.24
CA LEU A 85 10.05 -6.51 -3.67
C LEU A 85 9.49 -7.93 -3.86
N PRO A 86 8.31 -8.26 -3.28
CA PRO A 86 7.67 -9.55 -3.49
C PRO A 86 7.53 -9.81 -5.00
N PRO A 87 7.54 -11.09 -5.42
CA PRO A 87 7.57 -11.45 -6.82
C PRO A 87 6.52 -10.65 -7.57
N PRO A 88 6.86 -10.11 -8.76
CA PRO A 88 5.89 -9.38 -9.54
C PRO A 88 4.63 -10.24 -9.66
N PRO A 89 3.42 -9.63 -9.63
CA PRO A 89 2.22 -10.36 -9.98
C PRO A 89 2.46 -11.08 -11.31
N PRO A 90 1.72 -12.15 -11.64
CA PRO A 90 1.94 -12.94 -12.86
C PRO A 90 1.76 -12.06 -14.11
N VAL A 91 2.79 -11.29 -14.43
CA VAL A 91 2.91 -10.37 -15.54
C VAL A 91 3.68 -11.15 -16.59
N PRO A 92 3.14 -11.30 -17.81
CA PRO A 92 3.87 -11.95 -18.88
C PRO A 92 5.25 -11.30 -19.06
N ALA A 93 6.29 -12.10 -19.29
CA ALA A 93 7.67 -11.61 -19.41
C ALA A 93 7.83 -10.46 -20.43
N THR A 94 6.98 -10.45 -21.47
CA THR A 94 6.91 -9.39 -22.49
C THR A 94 6.49 -8.03 -21.95
N HIS A 95 5.79 -7.97 -20.82
CA HIS A 95 5.27 -6.75 -20.19
C HIS A 95 6.02 -6.35 -18.93
N SER A 96 6.97 -7.16 -18.44
CA SER A 96 7.68 -6.91 -17.18
C SER A 96 8.41 -5.58 -17.16
N ARG A 97 9.04 -5.17 -18.27
CA ARG A 97 9.71 -3.85 -18.36
C ARG A 97 8.72 -2.70 -18.16
N ASN A 98 7.56 -2.75 -18.82
CA ASN A 98 6.53 -1.72 -18.72
C ASN A 98 5.96 -1.66 -17.30
N TYR A 99 5.74 -2.81 -16.69
CA TYR A 99 5.30 -2.92 -15.30
C TYR A 99 6.30 -2.25 -14.34
N LEU A 100 7.59 -2.60 -14.42
CA LEU A 100 8.62 -2.02 -13.55
C LEU A 100 8.74 -0.51 -13.73
N MET A 101 8.69 -0.02 -14.98
CA MET A 101 8.68 1.43 -15.25
C MET A 101 7.47 2.12 -14.62
N ALA A 102 6.27 1.55 -14.75
CA ALA A 102 5.06 2.11 -14.15
C ALA A 102 5.16 2.14 -12.61
N VAL A 103 5.63 1.06 -11.99
CA VAL A 103 5.86 0.99 -10.53
C VAL A 103 6.83 2.08 -10.09
N LYS A 104 7.93 2.29 -10.82
CA LYS A 104 8.89 3.36 -10.53
C LYS A 104 8.23 4.75 -10.62
N CYS A 105 7.50 5.03 -11.70
CA CYS A 105 6.81 6.32 -11.86
C CYS A 105 5.81 6.59 -10.72
N ILE A 106 5.06 5.58 -10.30
CA ILE A 106 4.11 5.70 -9.18
C ILE A 106 4.84 6.00 -7.87
N LYS A 107 5.94 5.31 -7.59
CA LYS A 107 6.79 5.58 -6.41
C LYS A 107 7.33 7.01 -6.42
N ASP A 108 7.87 7.45 -7.56
CA ASP A 108 8.42 8.81 -7.72
C ASP A 108 7.33 9.88 -7.50
N LEU A 109 6.12 9.66 -8.01
CA LEU A 109 4.98 10.55 -7.80
C LEU A 109 4.50 10.58 -6.32
N ALA A 110 4.54 9.44 -5.63
CA ALA A 110 4.10 9.37 -4.24
C ALA A 110 4.96 10.25 -3.31
N LEU A 111 6.23 10.51 -3.64
CA LEU A 111 7.11 11.36 -2.84
C LEU A 111 6.58 12.79 -2.66
N PHE A 112 5.75 13.28 -3.58
CA PHE A 112 5.08 14.59 -3.46
C PHE A 112 3.94 14.59 -2.43
N LEU A 113 3.52 13.41 -1.97
CA LEU A 113 2.51 13.24 -0.92
C LEU A 113 3.12 13.14 0.48
N LYS A 114 4.45 13.28 0.63
CA LYS A 114 5.10 13.28 1.94
C LYS A 114 4.43 14.32 2.84
N PRO A 115 3.89 13.91 4.00
CA PRO A 115 3.34 14.88 4.94
C PRO A 115 4.43 15.91 5.26
N PHE A 116 4.09 17.20 5.16
CA PHE A 116 4.95 18.23 5.73
C PHE A 116 5.09 17.90 7.21
N SER A 117 6.25 17.36 7.59
CA SER A 117 6.62 17.25 8.98
C SER A 117 6.84 18.68 9.47
N GLY A 118 5.75 19.32 9.90
CA GLY A 118 5.78 20.58 10.60
C GLY A 118 6.58 20.37 11.88
N ARG A 119 7.90 20.51 11.81
CA ARG A 119 8.72 20.91 12.96
C ARG A 119 8.36 22.37 13.26
N CYS A 120 7.17 22.58 13.80
CA CYS A 120 6.96 23.73 14.67
C CYS A 120 7.66 23.36 15.98
N GLN A 121 8.96 23.62 16.04
CA GLN A 121 9.66 23.68 17.32
C GLN A 121 9.08 24.89 18.03
N THR A 122 8.11 24.69 18.92
CA THR A 122 7.79 25.67 19.95
C THR A 122 9.01 25.80 20.84
N THR A 123 9.86 26.79 20.53
CA THR A 123 10.83 27.31 21.49
C THR A 123 10.05 28.06 22.56
N HIS A 124 9.99 27.49 23.75
CA HIS A 124 9.65 28.21 24.98
C HIS A 124 10.90 28.85 25.57
#